data_AF-A0A8H5LPQ8-F1
#
_entry.id   AF-A0A8H5LPQ8-F1
#
_cell.length_a   1.000
_cell.length_b   1.000
_cell.length_c   1.000
_cell.angle_alpha   90.00
_cell.angle_beta   90.00
_cell.angle_gamma   90.00
#
_symmetry.space_group_name_H-M   'P 1'
#
loop_
_entity.id
_entity.type
_entity.pdbx_description
1 polymer ?
#
loop_
_entity_poly.entity_id
_entity_poly.type
_entity_poly.pdbx_seq_one_letter_code
_entity_poly.pdbx_strand_id
1 'polypeptide(L)'
;MTSTSGVRDAKRLPAALENLWDRVVSRELSGADGPGVVYAYRNHGLWKAGRTRNIQRRLREWAQDCPSSNREWVGWRATPYVNQTEYLLHLALETVCLSRPRFQCNCGKTHLELFELGDDSEMAEDLILEVMEMVVVFVLAKY
;
A
#
# COMPACT_ATOMS: atom_id res chain seq x y z
N MET A 1 16.89 -26.21 -8.74
CA MET A 1 15.50 -26.20 -8.20
C MET A 1 15.31 -24.84 -7.54
N THR A 2 14.77 -23.87 -8.27
CA THR A 2 14.52 -22.52 -7.77
C THR A 2 13.14 -22.49 -7.13
N SER A 3 13.08 -22.56 -5.80
CA SER A 3 11.85 -22.31 -5.05
C SER A 3 11.49 -20.84 -5.16
N THR A 4 10.52 -20.52 -6.02
CA THR A 4 9.76 -19.27 -6.02
C THR A 4 8.80 -19.26 -4.83
N SER A 5 9.33 -19.26 -3.61
CA SER A 5 8.51 -19.20 -2.39
C SER A 5 8.52 -17.79 -1.85
N GLY A 6 7.45 -17.03 -2.08
CA GLY A 6 7.20 -15.89 -1.21
C GLY A 6 5.95 -15.07 -1.56
N VAL A 7 5.66 -14.87 -2.83
CA VAL A 7 4.51 -14.05 -3.22
C VAL A 7 3.24 -14.91 -3.21
N ARG A 8 2.29 -14.58 -2.33
CA ARG A 8 0.95 -15.19 -2.40
C ARG A 8 0.22 -14.64 -3.63
N ASP A 9 -0.38 -15.54 -4.40
CA ASP A 9 -0.96 -15.26 -5.71
C ASP A 9 -2.07 -14.19 -5.65
N ALA A 10 -1.82 -13.03 -6.26
CA ALA A 10 -2.78 -11.91 -6.40
C ALA A 10 -4.07 -12.31 -7.10
N LYS A 11 -4.09 -13.42 -7.86
CA LYS A 11 -5.30 -13.94 -8.55
C LYS A 11 -6.47 -14.22 -7.62
N ARG A 12 -6.22 -14.40 -6.30
CA ARG A 12 -7.29 -14.61 -5.31
C ARG A 12 -7.84 -13.31 -4.71
N LEU A 13 -7.18 -12.17 -4.95
CA LEU A 13 -7.58 -10.88 -4.40
C LEU A 13 -8.98 -10.43 -4.83
N PRO A 14 -9.42 -10.56 -6.10
CA PRO A 14 -10.75 -10.08 -6.49
C PRO A 14 -11.88 -10.67 -5.65
N ALA A 15 -11.84 -11.97 -5.36
CA ALA A 15 -12.82 -12.63 -4.50
C ALA A 15 -12.67 -12.22 -3.02
N ALA A 16 -11.44 -11.96 -2.56
CA ALA A 16 -11.18 -11.50 -1.20
C ALA A 16 -11.62 -10.05 -0.99
N LEU A 17 -11.57 -9.18 -2.01
CA LEU A 17 -11.92 -7.77 -1.90
C LEU A 17 -13.37 -7.55 -1.47
N GLU A 18 -14.30 -8.39 -1.93
CA GLU A 18 -15.70 -8.33 -1.47
C GLU A 18 -15.81 -8.60 0.04
N ASN A 19 -15.16 -9.65 0.55
CA ASN A 19 -15.16 -9.95 1.99
C ASN A 19 -14.44 -8.87 2.81
N LEU A 20 -13.40 -8.26 2.25
CA LEU A 20 -12.69 -7.15 2.88
C LEU A 20 -13.53 -5.87 2.86
N TRP A 21 -14.34 -5.66 1.82
CA TRP A 21 -15.21 -4.50 1.67
C TRP A 21 -16.22 -4.39 2.80
N ASP A 22 -16.78 -5.51 3.27
CA ASP A 22 -17.67 -5.53 4.43
C ASP A 22 -17.02 -4.93 5.68
N ARG A 23 -15.70 -5.07 5.82
CA ARG A 23 -14.90 -4.46 6.91
C ARG A 23 -14.64 -2.96 6.68
N VAL A 24 -14.72 -2.50 5.44
CA VAL A 24 -14.56 -1.07 5.07
C VAL A 24 -15.87 -0.33 5.29
N VAL A 25 -17.00 -0.85 4.78
CA VAL A 25 -18.32 -0.18 4.85
C VAL A 25 -18.93 -0.19 6.24
N SER A 26 -18.51 -1.13 7.09
CA SER A 26 -18.90 -1.12 8.52
C SER A 26 -18.22 -0.01 9.32
N ARG A 27 -17.27 0.73 8.73
CA ARG A 27 -16.67 1.92 9.37
C ARG A 27 -17.47 3.16 9.03
N GLU A 28 -17.69 4.01 10.03
CA GLU A 28 -18.27 5.33 9.80
C GLU A 28 -17.40 6.15 8.84
N LEU A 29 -18.05 6.76 7.86
CA LEU A 29 -17.42 7.76 6.99
C LEU A 29 -16.91 8.91 7.86
N SER A 30 -15.63 9.20 7.71
CA SER A 30 -14.96 10.31 8.37
C SER A 30 -14.83 11.50 7.41
N GLY A 31 -14.62 12.70 7.94
CA GLY A 31 -14.21 13.86 7.13
C GLY A 31 -12.87 13.66 6.39
N ALA A 32 -12.18 12.53 6.61
CA ALA A 32 -11.00 12.14 5.86
C ALA A 32 -11.31 11.48 4.50
N ASP A 33 -12.54 11.00 4.26
CA ASP A 33 -12.97 10.23 3.08
C ASP A 33 -13.23 11.08 1.81
N GLY A 34 -12.40 12.11 1.61
CA GLY A 34 -12.44 12.95 0.42
C GLY A 34 -11.42 12.55 -0.66
N PRO A 35 -11.36 13.34 -1.75
CA PRO A 35 -10.43 13.10 -2.84
C PRO A 35 -8.97 13.12 -2.40
N GLY A 36 -8.17 12.25 -2.97
CA GLY A 36 -6.75 12.18 -2.71
C GLY A 36 -6.05 11.14 -3.57
N VAL A 37 -4.88 10.74 -3.09
CA VAL A 37 -3.95 9.86 -3.78
C VAL A 37 -3.49 8.78 -2.81
N VAL A 38 -3.59 7.52 -3.21
CA VAL A 38 -2.82 6.41 -2.61
C VAL A 38 -1.49 6.28 -3.35
N TYR A 39 -0.42 5.95 -2.63
CA TYR A 39 0.92 5.84 -3.17
C TYR A 39 1.67 4.66 -2.57
N ALA A 40 2.69 4.20 -3.29
CA ALA A 40 3.61 3.17 -2.83
C ALA A 40 5.07 3.56 -3.06
N TYR A 41 5.94 3.13 -2.15
CA TYR A 41 7.39 3.22 -2.32
C TYR A 41 8.08 2.04 -1.63
N ARG A 42 9.30 1.74 -2.08
CA ARG A 42 10.20 0.79 -1.42
C ARG A 42 11.29 1.53 -0.66
N ASN A 43 11.62 1.04 0.53
CA ASN A 43 12.73 1.54 1.34
C ASN A 43 13.29 0.40 2.22
N HIS A 44 14.60 0.27 2.30
CA HIS A 44 15.27 -0.81 3.06
C HIS A 44 14.74 -2.22 2.72
N GLY A 45 14.43 -2.47 1.44
CA GLY A 45 13.86 -3.75 0.98
C GLY A 45 12.38 -3.96 1.33
N LEU A 46 11.76 -3.05 2.07
CA LEU A 46 10.37 -3.12 2.51
C LEU A 46 9.48 -2.16 1.73
N TRP A 47 8.23 -2.55 1.54
CA TRP A 47 7.24 -1.78 0.79
C TRP A 47 6.36 -0.99 1.75
N LYS A 48 6.08 0.27 1.43
CA LYS A 48 5.07 1.08 2.11
C LYS A 48 3.98 1.46 1.14
N ALA A 49 2.73 1.31 1.57
CA ALA A 49 1.57 1.95 0.97
C ALA A 49 1.03 3.02 1.92
N GLY A 50 0.54 4.13 1.38
CA GLY A 50 -0.07 5.18 2.18
C GLY A 50 -0.93 6.11 1.34
N ARG A 51 -1.45 7.15 1.98
CA ARG A 51 -2.31 8.15 1.33
C ARG A 51 -1.90 9.59 1.59
N THR A 52 -2.33 10.47 0.70
CA THR A 52 -2.18 11.92 0.83
C THR A 52 -3.21 12.66 -0.01
N ARG A 53 -3.54 13.89 0.38
CA ARG A 53 -4.31 14.82 -0.48
C ARG A 53 -3.41 15.64 -1.41
N ASN A 54 -2.10 15.62 -1.16
CA ASN A 54 -1.11 16.35 -1.95
C ASN A 54 0.17 15.52 -2.06
N ILE A 55 0.38 14.89 -3.21
CA ILE A 55 1.52 14.00 -3.44
C ILE A 55 2.84 14.76 -3.39
N GLN A 56 2.93 15.92 -4.04
CA GLN A 56 4.15 16.74 -4.07
C GLN A 56 4.62 17.19 -2.68
N ARG A 57 3.69 17.57 -1.80
CA ARG A 57 3.98 17.86 -0.40
C ARG A 57 4.46 16.61 0.33
N ARG A 58 3.78 15.47 0.15
CA ARG A 58 4.11 14.20 0.82
C ARG A 58 5.48 13.66 0.41
N LEU A 59 5.86 13.79 -0.86
CA LEU A 59 7.19 13.43 -1.37
C LEU A 59 8.29 14.22 -0.62
N ARG A 60 8.07 15.53 -0.43
CA ARG A 60 8.99 16.41 0.30
C ARG A 60 9.06 16.10 1.79
N GLU A 61 7.91 15.91 2.45
CA GLU A 61 7.84 15.51 3.86
C GLU A 61 8.65 14.23 4.09
N TRP A 62 8.47 13.23 3.23
CA TRP A 62 9.21 11.97 3.32
C TRP A 62 10.72 12.14 3.07
N ALA A 63 11.12 13.02 2.15
CA ALA A 63 12.54 13.31 1.91
C ALA A 63 13.20 13.99 3.13
N GLN A 64 12.44 14.79 3.89
CA GLN A 64 12.92 15.45 5.11
C GLN A 64 12.89 14.53 6.32
N ASP A 65 11.80 13.78 6.52
CA ASP A 65 11.54 12.99 7.73
C ASP A 65 12.41 11.74 7.86
N CYS A 66 12.76 11.15 6.72
CA CYS A 66 13.62 9.98 6.65
C CYS A 66 14.47 10.11 5.39
N PRO A 67 15.67 10.72 5.50
CA PRO A 67 16.57 10.96 4.38
C PRO A 67 17.29 9.69 3.92
N SER A 68 16.76 8.49 4.23
CA SER A 68 17.30 7.23 3.75
C SER A 68 17.46 7.29 2.23
N SER A 69 18.71 7.15 1.75
CA SER A 69 19.13 7.47 0.39
C SER A 69 18.54 6.59 -0.72
N ASN A 70 17.77 5.54 -0.38
CA ASN A 70 17.32 4.51 -1.32
C ASN A 70 15.79 4.36 -1.33
N ARG A 71 15.05 5.48 -1.26
CA ARG A 71 13.59 5.42 -1.45
C ARG A 71 13.27 5.35 -2.94
N GLU A 72 12.71 4.24 -3.37
CA GLU A 72 12.26 4.00 -4.74
C GLU A 72 10.75 4.21 -4.81
N TRP A 73 10.32 5.29 -5.47
CA TRP A 73 8.91 5.58 -5.67
C TRP A 73 8.38 4.76 -6.83
N VAL A 74 7.33 3.98 -6.56
CA VAL A 74 6.84 2.96 -7.49
C VAL A 74 5.59 3.45 -8.23
N GLY A 75 4.77 4.24 -7.55
CA GLY A 75 3.65 4.90 -8.21
C GLY A 75 2.61 5.44 -7.25
N TRP A 76 1.57 6.02 -7.84
CA TRP A 76 0.42 6.53 -7.14
C TRP A 76 -0.84 6.47 -7.99
N ARG A 77 -2.01 6.46 -7.33
CA ARG A 77 -3.34 6.47 -7.96
C ARG A 77 -4.27 7.44 -7.26
N ALA A 78 -5.01 8.21 -8.05
CA ALA A 78 -6.03 9.12 -7.53
C ALA A 78 -7.32 8.35 -7.19
N THR A 79 -8.03 8.81 -6.19
CA THR A 79 -9.31 8.22 -5.76
C THR A 79 -10.17 9.28 -5.07
N PRO A 80 -11.49 9.29 -5.27
CA PRO A 80 -12.41 10.19 -4.58
C PRO A 80 -12.58 9.86 -3.08
N TYR A 81 -12.21 8.64 -2.65
CA TYR A 81 -12.43 8.13 -1.29
C TYR A 81 -11.12 7.65 -0.66
N VAL A 82 -10.13 8.54 -0.54
CA VAL A 82 -8.73 8.15 -0.28
C VAL A 82 -8.51 7.38 1.03
N ASN A 83 -9.31 7.65 2.06
CA ASN A 83 -9.16 7.00 3.35
C ASN A 83 -9.71 5.56 3.34
N GLN A 84 -10.87 5.31 2.74
CA GLN A 84 -11.34 3.95 2.48
C GLN A 84 -10.42 3.17 1.54
N THR A 85 -9.98 3.79 0.45
CA THR A 85 -9.09 3.16 -0.53
C THR A 85 -7.79 2.71 0.13
N GLU A 86 -7.15 3.56 0.95
CA GLU A 86 -5.94 3.18 1.66
C GLU A 86 -6.17 2.05 2.66
N TYR A 87 -7.28 2.11 3.41
CA TYR A 87 -7.59 1.07 4.37
C TYR A 87 -7.81 -0.28 3.68
N LEU A 88 -8.58 -0.32 2.59
CA LEU A 88 -8.77 -1.53 1.79
C LEU A 88 -7.45 -2.00 1.17
N LEU A 89 -6.60 -1.07 0.71
CA LEU A 89 -5.27 -1.37 0.19
C LEU A 89 -4.40 -2.07 1.23
N HIS A 90 -4.38 -1.58 2.48
CA HIS A 90 -3.62 -2.24 3.55
C HIS A 90 -4.16 -3.63 3.84
N LEU A 91 -5.48 -3.79 3.90
CA LEU A 91 -6.12 -5.10 4.09
C LEU A 91 -5.81 -6.07 2.94
N ALA A 92 -5.84 -5.60 1.70
CA ALA A 92 -5.52 -6.40 0.53
C ALA A 92 -4.05 -6.83 0.55
N LEU A 93 -3.13 -5.90 0.80
CA LEU A 93 -1.69 -6.18 0.91
C LEU A 93 -1.39 -7.14 2.06
N GLU A 94 -2.11 -7.06 3.18
CA GLU A 94 -2.01 -8.01 4.29
C GLU A 94 -2.29 -9.46 3.87
N THR A 95 -3.19 -9.67 2.90
CA THR A 95 -3.50 -11.03 2.44
C THR A 95 -2.39 -11.65 1.60
N VAL A 96 -1.63 -10.80 0.88
CA VAL A 96 -0.61 -11.24 -0.07
C VAL A 96 0.83 -11.10 0.44
N CYS A 97 1.07 -10.26 1.45
CA CYS A 97 2.40 -10.08 2.02
C CYS A 97 2.89 -11.31 2.79
N LEU A 98 4.21 -11.42 2.89
CA LEU A 98 4.90 -12.38 3.75
C LEU A 98 4.78 -11.99 5.22
N SER A 99 5.01 -10.71 5.52
CA SER A 99 4.95 -10.18 6.88
C SER A 99 4.72 -8.67 6.92
N ARG A 100 4.39 -8.15 8.12
CA ARG A 100 4.26 -6.71 8.41
C ARG A 100 5.27 -6.26 9.47
N PRO A 101 6.53 -6.01 9.09
CA PRO A 101 7.55 -5.65 10.05
C PRO A 101 7.33 -4.25 10.63
N ARG A 102 7.70 -4.08 11.90
CA ARG A 102 7.98 -2.77 12.49
C ARG A 102 9.48 -2.53 12.33
N PHE A 103 9.86 -1.51 11.56
CA PHE A 103 11.26 -1.29 11.23
C PHE A 103 11.82 -0.10 11.99
N GLN A 104 12.82 -0.34 12.84
CA GLN A 104 13.58 0.73 13.47
C GLN A 104 14.58 1.29 12.47
N CYS A 105 14.33 2.51 11.99
CA CYS A 105 15.19 3.15 11.01
C CYS A 105 16.28 3.99 11.67
N ASN A 106 17.38 4.17 10.95
CA ASN A 106 18.47 5.08 11.33
C ASN A 106 18.03 6.55 11.39
N CYS A 107 16.84 6.91 10.89
CA CYS A 107 16.23 8.23 11.09
C CYS A 107 15.71 8.45 12.52
N GLY A 108 15.84 7.47 13.41
CA GLY A 108 15.39 7.54 14.81
C GLY A 108 13.91 7.23 15.03
N LYS A 109 13.15 6.99 13.96
CA LYS A 109 11.72 6.65 14.01
C LYS A 109 11.52 5.15 13.75
N THR A 110 10.50 4.58 14.40
CA THR A 110 9.96 3.27 14.02
C THR A 110 8.98 3.45 12.86
N HIS A 111 9.33 2.95 11.68
CA HIS A 111 8.41 2.93 10.55
C HIS A 111 7.40 1.78 10.69
N LEU A 112 6.14 2.13 10.49
CA LEU A 112 4.98 1.24 10.58
C LEU A 112 4.30 1.11 9.22
N GLU A 113 3.40 0.13 9.11
CA GLU A 113 2.64 -0.18 7.89
C GLU A 113 3.57 -0.49 6.72
N LEU A 114 4.59 -1.29 7.01
CA LEU A 114 5.48 -1.86 6.02
C LEU A 114 5.01 -3.25 5.65
N PHE A 115 5.33 -3.66 4.42
CA PHE A 115 4.97 -4.95 3.84
C PHE A 115 6.23 -5.60 3.27
N GLU A 116 6.43 -6.87 3.62
CA GLU A 116 7.42 -7.73 2.97
C GLU A 116 6.70 -8.48 1.84
N LEU A 117 7.10 -8.26 0.58
CA LEU A 117 6.41 -8.76 -0.61
C LEU A 117 7.22 -9.79 -1.40
N GLY A 118 8.27 -10.38 -0.81
CA GLY A 118 9.18 -11.32 -1.46
C GLY A 118 10.51 -10.69 -1.86
N ASP A 119 11.46 -11.56 -2.24
CA ASP A 119 12.84 -11.18 -2.54
C ASP A 119 13.04 -10.61 -3.95
N ASP A 120 12.14 -10.97 -4.89
CA ASP A 120 12.14 -10.44 -6.24
C ASP A 120 11.49 -9.06 -6.27
N SER A 121 12.31 -8.03 -6.48
CA SER A 121 11.85 -6.65 -6.43
C SER A 121 10.93 -6.27 -7.59
N GLU A 122 11.12 -6.85 -8.78
CA GLU A 122 10.29 -6.53 -9.95
C GLU A 122 8.91 -7.18 -9.80
N MET A 123 8.87 -8.45 -9.38
CA MET A 123 7.59 -9.11 -9.08
C MET A 123 6.84 -8.43 -7.91
N ALA A 124 7.56 -7.98 -6.89
CA ALA A 124 6.96 -7.27 -5.76
C ALA A 124 6.43 -5.87 -6.16
N GLU A 125 7.12 -5.21 -7.08
CA GLU A 125 6.70 -3.94 -7.68
C GLU A 125 5.39 -4.10 -8.45
N ASP A 126 5.36 -5.06 -9.37
CA ASP A 126 4.17 -5.37 -10.16
C ASP A 126 2.98 -5.73 -9.25
N LEU A 127 3.22 -6.55 -8.22
CA LEU A 127 2.20 -6.92 -7.25
C LEU A 127 1.59 -5.70 -6.57
N ILE A 128 2.40 -4.81 -5.98
CA ILE A 128 1.85 -3.68 -5.22
C ILE A 128 1.10 -2.71 -6.13
N LEU A 129 1.56 -2.52 -7.37
CA LEU A 129 0.87 -1.72 -8.38
C LEU A 129 -0.45 -2.35 -8.80
N GLU A 130 -0.47 -3.67 -9.01
CA GLU A 130 -1.68 -4.43 -9.37
C GLU A 130 -2.72 -4.38 -8.25
N VAL A 131 -2.32 -4.62 -6.99
CA VAL A 131 -3.21 -4.50 -5.83
C VAL A 131 -3.74 -3.07 -5.69
N MET A 132 -2.89 -2.06 -5.86
CA MET A 132 -3.31 -0.67 -5.79
C MET A 132 -4.33 -0.32 -6.86
N GLU A 133 -4.14 -0.77 -8.11
CA GLU A 133 -5.09 -0.58 -9.20
C GLU A 133 -6.42 -1.29 -8.93
N MET A 134 -6.37 -2.58 -8.56
CA MET A 134 -7.57 -3.37 -8.25
C MET A 134 -8.40 -2.72 -7.15
N VAL A 135 -7.75 -2.24 -6.07
CA VAL A 135 -8.44 -1.59 -4.95
C VAL A 135 -9.08 -0.27 -5.37
N VAL A 136 -8.39 0.56 -6.16
CA VAL A 136 -8.97 1.82 -6.64
C VAL A 136 -10.18 1.56 -7.53
N VAL A 137 -10.07 0.67 -8.50
CA VAL A 137 -11.18 0.29 -9.40
C VAL A 137 -12.35 -0.29 -8.59
N PHE A 138 -12.07 -1.15 -7.62
CA PHE A 138 -13.08 -1.74 -6.76
C PHE A 138 -13.85 -0.69 -5.95
N VAL A 139 -13.14 0.23 -5.28
CA VAL A 139 -13.79 1.32 -4.51
C VAL A 139 -14.62 2.22 -5.42
N LEU A 140 -14.10 2.55 -6.61
CA LEU A 140 -14.84 3.34 -7.60
C LEU A 140 -16.12 2.62 -8.08
N ALA A 141 -16.14 1.30 -8.15
CA ALA A 141 -17.32 0.55 -8.56
C ALA A 141 -18.42 0.49 -7.47
N LYS A 142 -18.10 0.83 -6.21
CA LYS A 142 -19.04 0.80 -5.09
C LYS A 142 -19.76 2.13 -4.86
N TYR A 143 -19.36 3.20 -5.55
CA TYR A 143 -19.87 4.57 -5.41
C TYR A 143 -20.25 5.17 -6.76
#